data_AF-A0A8J8FHF7-F1
#
_entry.id   AF-A0A8J8FHF7-F1
#
_cell.length_a   1.000
_cell.length_b   1.000
_cell.length_c   1.000
_cell.angle_alpha   90.00
_cell.angle_beta   90.00
_cell.angle_gamma   90.00
#
_symmetry.space_group_name_H-M   'P 1'
#
loop_
_entity.id
_entity.type
_entity.pdbx_description
1 polymer ?
#
loop_
_entity_poly.entity_id
_entity_poly.type
_entity_poly.pdbx_seq_one_letter_code
_entity_poly.pdbx_strand_id
1 'polypeptide(L)'
;MQQNKKLHSTLQTLAAVAAKKPFISVPPAMFNTCSRCFYINNTDNNFCTNCGYPMGDDTTITLYHIRLKQKKELLHKSEKAIQTARTILYLLAAICLTGVAILFSPLNNRYAIALLATILAAVFFMLAHYSLLKPFTALIGGFIIVLTLSTIAVFGEFTSAFTTVEGVYGIAASMLVIFFLLRGIQASYKADLLNEEMNIH
;
A
#
# COMPACT_ATOMS: atom_id res chain seq x y z
N MET A 1 47.72 57.84 6.58
CA MET A 1 48.17 57.12 7.81
C MET A 1 47.03 56.61 8.72
N GLN A 2 45.74 56.65 8.32
CA GLN A 2 44.61 56.27 9.18
C GLN A 2 44.04 54.86 8.96
N GLN A 3 44.34 54.20 7.82
CA GLN A 3 43.82 52.85 7.54
C GLN A 3 44.57 51.71 8.24
N ASN A 4 45.84 51.92 8.63
CA ASN A 4 46.67 50.86 9.23
C ASN A 4 46.35 50.59 10.72
N LYS A 5 45.69 51.54 11.42
CA LYS A 5 45.30 51.37 12.83
C LYS A 5 44.06 50.49 13.02
N LYS A 6 43.14 50.45 12.05
CA LYS A 6 41.89 49.65 12.14
C LYS A 6 42.11 48.15 11.93
N LEU A 7 43.17 47.75 11.24
CA LEU A 7 43.49 46.34 10.99
C LEU A 7 44.13 45.66 12.22
N HIS A 8 44.91 46.42 13.01
CA HIS A 8 45.52 45.90 14.24
C HIS A 8 44.52 45.70 15.39
N SER A 9 43.47 46.53 15.49
CA SER A 9 42.45 46.38 16.54
C SER A 9 41.47 45.22 16.29
N THR A 10 41.29 44.81 15.03
CA THR A 10 40.43 43.67 14.64
C THR A 10 41.15 42.32 14.80
N LEU A 11 42.47 42.26 14.63
CA LEU A 11 43.26 41.06 14.90
C LEU A 11 43.36 40.73 16.40
N GLN A 12 43.43 41.74 17.27
CA GLN A 12 43.48 41.54 18.72
C GLN A 12 42.13 41.06 19.31
N THR A 13 41.01 41.42 18.69
CA THR A 13 39.67 40.95 19.12
C THR A 13 39.37 39.52 18.67
N LEU A 14 39.94 39.04 17.56
CA LEU A 14 39.82 37.64 17.13
C LEU A 14 40.66 36.67 17.98
N ALA A 15 41.83 37.11 18.48
CA ALA A 15 42.67 36.29 19.35
C ALA A 15 42.06 36.06 20.74
N ALA A 16 41.33 37.05 21.28
CA ALA A 16 40.65 36.93 22.57
C ALA A 16 39.43 36.00 22.54
N VAL A 17 38.78 35.83 21.39
CA VAL A 17 37.64 34.92 21.21
C VAL A 17 38.09 33.47 21.02
N ALA A 18 39.29 33.24 20.47
CA ALA A 18 39.85 31.90 20.30
C ALA A 18 40.30 31.23 21.62
N ALA A 19 40.60 32.02 22.66
CA ALA A 19 41.12 31.54 23.93
C ALA A 19 40.05 31.02 24.91
N LYS A 20 38.76 31.10 24.56
CA LYS A 20 37.65 30.66 25.42
C LYS A 20 36.70 29.71 24.69
N LYS A 21 37.26 28.70 24.01
CA LYS A 21 36.46 27.51 23.71
C LYS A 21 36.28 26.74 25.02
N PRO A 22 35.06 26.59 25.56
CA PRO A 22 34.86 25.66 26.66
C PRO A 22 35.36 24.31 26.16
N PHE A 23 36.31 23.73 26.89
CA PHE A 23 36.73 22.36 26.68
C PHE A 23 35.52 21.50 27.07
N ILE A 24 34.65 21.24 26.09
CA ILE A 24 33.58 20.27 26.24
C ILE A 24 34.33 18.95 26.43
N SER A 25 34.41 18.50 27.68
CA SER A 25 34.84 17.15 27.99
C SER A 25 33.82 16.21 27.35
N VAL A 26 34.13 15.75 26.14
CA VAL A 26 33.36 14.68 25.51
C VAL A 26 33.55 13.47 26.43
N PRO A 27 32.50 12.94 27.07
CA PRO A 27 32.64 11.72 27.85
C PRO A 27 33.21 10.63 26.93
N PRO A 28 34.07 9.73 27.43
CA PRO A 28 34.56 8.62 26.62
C PRO A 28 33.35 7.88 26.08
N ALA A 29 33.14 7.94 24.76
CA ALA A 29 32.02 7.27 24.12
C ALA A 29 32.14 5.78 24.43
N MET A 30 31.26 5.28 25.29
CA MET A 30 31.15 3.83 25.47
C MET A 30 30.43 3.32 24.22
N PHE A 31 30.98 2.27 23.63
CA PHE A 31 30.44 1.68 22.42
C PHE A 31 29.85 0.32 22.76
N ASN A 32 28.60 0.10 22.34
CA ASN A 32 27.93 -1.20 22.44
C ASN A 32 27.71 -1.78 21.05
N THR A 33 27.90 -3.10 20.92
CA THR A 33 27.70 -3.81 19.66
C THR A 33 26.26 -4.30 19.57
N CYS A 34 25.59 -4.05 18.45
CA CYS A 34 24.24 -4.56 18.21
C CYS A 34 24.23 -6.09 18.19
N SER A 35 23.35 -6.73 18.96
CA SER A 35 23.17 -8.19 18.94
C SER A 35 22.58 -8.73 17.62
N ARG A 36 21.96 -7.87 16.80
CA ARG A 36 21.28 -8.27 15.56
C ARG A 36 22.13 -8.08 14.29
N CYS A 37 22.78 -6.93 14.14
CA CYS A 37 23.57 -6.61 12.94
C CYS A 37 25.07 -6.42 13.21
N PHE A 38 25.52 -6.64 14.45
CA PHE A 38 26.91 -6.48 14.89
C PHE A 38 27.51 -5.08 14.64
N TYR A 39 26.67 -4.07 14.40
CA TYR A 39 27.09 -2.69 14.24
C TYR A 39 27.48 -2.07 15.59
N ILE A 40 28.59 -1.33 15.61
CA ILE A 40 29.11 -0.64 16.80
C ILE A 40 28.37 0.69 16.94
N ASN A 41 27.56 0.83 17.98
CA ASN A 41 26.75 2.01 18.24
C ASN A 41 27.21 2.73 19.52
N ASN A 42 26.93 4.03 19.61
CA ASN A 42 27.15 4.78 20.86
C ASN A 42 26.14 4.32 21.94
N THR A 43 26.58 4.17 23.19
CA THR A 43 25.73 3.73 24.32
C THR A 43 24.61 4.70 24.66
N ASP A 44 24.70 5.96 24.23
CA ASP A 44 23.64 6.96 24.43
C ASP A 44 22.38 6.66 23.61
N ASN A 45 22.49 5.78 22.61
CA ASN A 45 21.38 5.46 21.71
C ASN A 45 20.59 4.24 22.20
N ASN A 46 19.30 4.44 22.47
CA ASN A 46 18.36 3.35 22.81
C ASN A 46 18.10 2.38 21.65
N PHE A 47 18.42 2.78 20.41
CA PHE A 47 18.21 2.00 19.19
C PHE A 47 19.48 1.96 18.34
N CYS A 48 19.68 0.86 17.62
CA CYS A 48 20.74 0.72 16.64
C CYS A 48 20.58 1.73 15.50
N THR A 49 21.63 2.51 15.25
CA THR A 49 21.68 3.48 14.14
C THR A 49 21.72 2.83 12.77
N ASN A 50 22.12 1.56 12.68
CA ASN A 50 22.17 0.81 11.41
C ASN A 50 20.87 0.07 11.10
N CYS A 51 20.32 -0.70 12.06
CA CYS A 51 19.16 -1.59 11.80
C CYS A 51 17.91 -1.27 12.64
N GLY A 52 17.93 -0.22 13.47
CA GLY A 52 16.80 0.18 14.31
C GLY A 52 16.47 -0.79 15.47
N TYR A 53 17.27 -1.84 15.71
CA TYR A 53 17.04 -2.79 16.80
C TYR A 53 17.26 -2.12 18.17
N PRO A 54 16.37 -2.31 19.16
CA PRO A 54 16.55 -1.73 20.49
C PRO A 54 17.80 -2.32 21.18
N MET A 55 18.58 -1.46 21.84
CA MET A 55 19.77 -1.86 22.62
C MET A 55 19.60 -1.58 24.13
N GLY A 56 18.37 -1.22 24.56
CA GLY A 56 18.04 -0.89 25.94
C GLY A 56 17.55 -2.08 26.75
N ASP A 57 16.80 -1.77 27.81
CA ASP A 57 16.28 -2.71 28.79
C ASP A 57 15.33 -3.77 28.19
N ASP A 58 15.15 -4.91 28.86
CA ASP A 58 14.32 -6.05 28.37
C ASP A 58 12.88 -5.62 28.04
N THR A 59 12.37 -4.60 28.73
CA THR A 59 11.07 -3.97 28.47
C THR A 59 10.98 -3.34 27.07
N THR A 60 12.07 -2.73 26.58
CA THR A 60 12.11 -2.10 25.25
C THR A 60 12.19 -3.13 24.12
N ILE A 61 12.92 -4.22 24.36
CA ILE A 61 13.06 -5.35 23.44
C ILE A 61 11.71 -6.07 23.28
N THR A 62 11.00 -6.33 24.38
CA THR A 62 9.68 -6.96 24.34
C THR A 62 8.64 -6.09 23.62
N LEU A 63 8.60 -4.78 23.89
CA LEU A 63 7.73 -3.84 23.18
C LEU A 63 8.02 -3.81 21.67
N TYR A 64 9.30 -3.87 21.27
CA TYR A 64 9.68 -3.95 19.86
C TYR A 64 9.14 -5.22 19.19
N HIS A 65 9.29 -6.39 19.84
CA HIS A 65 8.75 -7.64 19.32
C HIS A 65 7.22 -7.64 19.21
N ILE A 66 6.52 -7.05 20.18
CA ILE A 66 5.05 -6.88 20.12
C ILE A 66 4.66 -6.02 18.91
N ARG A 67 5.30 -4.86 18.71
CA ARG A 67 5.04 -3.99 17.55
C ARG A 67 5.33 -4.69 16.23
N LEU A 68 6.43 -5.44 16.16
CA LEU A 68 6.79 -6.20 14.97
C LEU A 68 5.74 -7.30 14.68
N LYS A 69 5.26 -7.99 15.71
CA LYS A 69 4.20 -8.99 15.58
C LYS A 69 2.89 -8.35 15.11
N GLN A 70 2.50 -7.21 15.68
CA GLN A 70 1.33 -6.45 15.25
C GLN A 70 1.42 -6.03 13.78
N LYS A 71 2.58 -5.52 13.32
CA LYS A 71 2.78 -5.18 11.90
C LYS A 71 2.64 -6.41 10.99
N LYS A 72 3.20 -7.56 11.37
CA LYS A 72 3.03 -8.82 10.63
C LYS A 72 1.58 -9.30 10.58
N GLU A 73 0.85 -9.20 11.69
CA GLU A 73 -0.58 -9.55 11.72
C GLU A 73 -1.43 -8.63 10.84
N LEU A 74 -1.11 -7.33 10.81
CA LEU A 74 -1.77 -6.37 9.93
C LEU A 74 -1.52 -6.67 8.45
N LEU A 75 -0.28 -7.03 8.08
CA LEU A 75 0.07 -7.47 6.72
C LEU A 75 -0.68 -8.74 6.33
N HIS A 76 -0.73 -9.74 7.20
CA HIS A 76 -1.45 -10.96 6.90
C HIS A 76 -2.96 -10.67 6.71
N LYS A 77 -3.52 -9.78 7.54
CA LYS A 77 -4.93 -9.37 7.43
C LYS A 77 -5.21 -8.63 6.12
N SER A 78 -4.32 -7.74 5.68
CA SER A 78 -4.48 -7.05 4.41
C SER A 78 -4.33 -8.00 3.23
N GLU A 79 -3.37 -8.91 3.26
CA GLU A 79 -3.17 -9.93 2.23
C GLU A 79 -4.40 -10.82 2.04
N LYS A 80 -5.04 -11.26 3.13
CA LYS A 80 -6.31 -12.01 3.06
C LYS A 80 -7.41 -11.22 2.34
N ALA A 81 -7.54 -9.92 2.62
CA ALA A 81 -8.54 -9.07 1.96
C ALA A 81 -8.25 -8.88 0.46
N ILE A 82 -6.97 -8.74 0.09
CA ILE A 82 -6.53 -8.70 -1.32
C ILE A 82 -6.86 -10.02 -2.02
N GLN A 83 -6.62 -11.16 -1.37
CA GLN A 83 -6.93 -12.47 -1.89
C GLN A 83 -8.43 -12.64 -2.12
N THR A 84 -9.28 -12.18 -1.19
CA THR A 84 -10.74 -12.18 -1.37
C THR A 84 -11.18 -11.33 -2.59
N ALA A 85 -10.60 -10.14 -2.76
CA ALA A 85 -10.90 -9.30 -3.92
C ALA A 85 -10.44 -9.94 -5.25
N ARG A 86 -9.27 -10.61 -5.24
CA ARG A 86 -8.78 -11.39 -6.38
C ARG A 86 -9.72 -12.55 -6.73
N THR A 87 -10.22 -13.28 -5.74
CA THR A 87 -11.19 -14.36 -5.99
C THR A 87 -12.48 -13.84 -6.60
N ILE A 88 -12.90 -12.61 -6.26
CA ILE A 88 -14.08 -11.99 -6.89
C ILE A 88 -13.80 -11.64 -8.36
N LEU A 89 -12.60 -11.17 -8.72
CA LEU A 89 -12.25 -10.96 -10.13
C LEU A 89 -12.28 -12.26 -10.93
N TYR A 90 -11.80 -13.37 -10.37
CA TYR A 90 -11.92 -14.69 -11.01
C TYR A 90 -13.38 -15.16 -11.10
N LEU A 91 -14.19 -14.90 -10.08
CA LEU A 91 -15.63 -15.19 -10.09
C LEU A 91 -16.34 -14.41 -11.21
N LEU A 92 -16.04 -13.12 -11.36
CA LEU A 92 -16.58 -12.28 -12.43
C LEU A 92 -16.17 -12.80 -13.81
N ALA A 93 -14.90 -13.19 -13.99
CA ALA A 93 -14.44 -13.79 -15.24
C ALA A 93 -15.21 -15.09 -15.57
N ALA A 94 -15.45 -15.94 -14.57
CA ALA A 94 -16.23 -17.17 -14.73
C ALA A 94 -17.70 -16.89 -15.10
N ILE A 95 -18.33 -15.90 -14.47
CA ILE A 95 -19.69 -15.46 -14.80
C ILE A 95 -19.74 -14.87 -16.22
N CYS A 96 -18.76 -14.08 -16.63
CA CYS A 96 -18.71 -13.58 -18.00
C CYS A 96 -18.53 -14.71 -19.02
N LEU A 97 -17.81 -15.78 -18.67
CA LEU A 97 -17.69 -16.97 -19.52
C LEU A 97 -19.01 -17.73 -19.69
N THR A 98 -19.90 -17.76 -18.68
CA THR A 98 -21.23 -18.36 -18.87
C THR A 98 -22.06 -17.59 -19.89
N GLY A 99 -21.76 -16.30 -20.12
CA GLY A 99 -22.32 -15.51 -21.22
C GLY A 99 -22.04 -16.08 -22.61
N VAL A 100 -21.03 -16.93 -22.79
CA VAL A 100 -20.80 -17.65 -24.05
C VAL A 100 -21.95 -18.61 -24.37
N ALA A 101 -22.67 -19.12 -23.37
CA ALA A 101 -23.85 -19.97 -23.58
C ALA A 101 -24.98 -19.24 -24.32
N ILE A 102 -24.98 -17.90 -24.36
CA ILE A 102 -25.92 -17.08 -25.15
C ILE A 102 -25.80 -17.39 -26.66
N LEU A 103 -24.67 -17.96 -27.11
CA LEU A 103 -24.50 -18.40 -28.50
C LEU A 103 -25.59 -19.40 -28.96
N PHE A 104 -26.10 -20.22 -28.02
CA PHE A 104 -27.17 -21.18 -28.27
C PHE A 104 -28.59 -20.59 -28.22
N SER A 105 -28.71 -19.32 -27.83
CA SER A 105 -30.00 -18.64 -27.68
C SER A 105 -30.54 -18.13 -29.04
N PRO A 106 -31.87 -18.13 -29.26
CA PRO A 106 -32.51 -17.63 -30.49
C PRO A 106 -32.57 -16.09 -30.57
N LEU A 107 -31.50 -15.40 -30.19
CA LEU A 107 -31.41 -13.93 -30.23
C LEU A 107 -30.81 -13.44 -31.56
N ASN A 108 -31.36 -12.36 -32.11
CA ASN A 108 -30.88 -11.77 -33.37
C ASN A 108 -29.41 -11.34 -33.33
N ASN A 109 -28.91 -10.86 -32.19
CA ASN A 109 -27.56 -10.32 -32.01
C ASN A 109 -26.61 -11.23 -31.21
N ARG A 110 -26.87 -12.54 -31.19
CA ARG A 110 -26.15 -13.53 -30.36
C ARG A 110 -24.62 -13.48 -30.49
N TYR A 111 -24.08 -13.31 -31.69
CA TYR A 111 -22.63 -13.29 -31.91
C TYR A 111 -21.96 -12.06 -31.29
N ALA A 112 -22.59 -10.89 -31.40
CA ALA A 112 -22.06 -9.65 -30.83
C ALA A 112 -22.04 -9.70 -29.30
N ILE A 113 -23.11 -10.21 -28.69
CA ILE A 113 -23.22 -10.34 -27.22
C ILE A 113 -22.23 -11.37 -26.69
N ALA A 114 -22.12 -12.54 -27.34
CA ALA A 114 -21.16 -13.58 -26.93
C ALA A 114 -19.70 -13.11 -27.07
N LEU A 115 -19.38 -12.39 -28.15
CA LEU A 115 -18.04 -11.82 -28.36
C LEU A 115 -17.70 -10.79 -27.28
N LEU A 116 -18.62 -9.89 -26.95
CA LEU A 116 -18.44 -8.91 -25.87
C LEU A 116 -18.24 -9.59 -24.51
N ALA A 117 -19.05 -10.60 -24.19
CA ALA A 117 -18.92 -11.36 -22.95
C ALA A 117 -17.57 -12.08 -22.85
N THR A 118 -17.09 -12.63 -23.97
CA THR A 118 -15.78 -13.31 -24.06
C THR A 118 -14.63 -12.32 -23.84
N ILE A 119 -14.71 -11.12 -24.44
CA ILE A 119 -13.70 -10.06 -24.22
C ILE A 119 -13.68 -9.64 -22.76
N LEU A 120 -14.85 -9.40 -22.16
CA LEU A 120 -14.96 -9.03 -20.74
C LEU A 120 -14.38 -10.11 -19.82
N ALA A 121 -14.68 -11.39 -20.09
CA ALA A 121 -14.10 -12.50 -19.36
C ALA A 121 -12.57 -12.51 -19.44
N ALA A 122 -12.01 -12.33 -20.64
CA ALA A 122 -10.57 -12.28 -20.85
C ALA A 122 -9.92 -11.10 -20.10
N VAL A 123 -10.56 -9.92 -20.12
CA VAL A 123 -10.08 -8.73 -19.39
C VAL A 123 -10.08 -8.98 -17.87
N PHE A 124 -11.18 -9.50 -17.31
CA PHE A 124 -11.24 -9.81 -15.88
C PHE A 124 -10.23 -10.90 -15.48
N PHE A 125 -10.03 -11.92 -16.31
CA PHE A 125 -9.03 -12.95 -16.07
C PHE A 125 -7.60 -12.39 -16.09
N MET A 126 -7.28 -11.53 -17.08
CA MET A 126 -5.98 -10.86 -17.16
C MET A 126 -5.73 -9.95 -15.95
N LEU A 127 -6.74 -9.19 -15.51
CA LEU A 127 -6.65 -8.38 -14.29
C LEU A 127 -6.47 -9.24 -13.04
N ALA A 128 -7.20 -10.35 -12.93
CA ALA A 128 -7.05 -11.28 -11.82
C ALA A 128 -5.65 -11.89 -11.76
N HIS A 129 -5.08 -12.27 -12.91
CA HIS A 129 -3.71 -12.76 -13.00
C HIS A 129 -2.69 -11.66 -12.68
N TYR A 130 -2.83 -10.47 -13.28
CA TYR A 130 -1.95 -9.34 -13.05
C TYR A 130 -1.94 -8.85 -11.59
N SER A 131 -3.05 -9.09 -10.86
CA SER A 131 -3.14 -8.79 -9.43
C SER A 131 -2.19 -9.60 -8.53
N LEU A 132 -1.50 -10.63 -9.07
CA LEU A 132 -0.43 -11.35 -8.37
C LEU A 132 0.85 -10.51 -8.26
N LEU A 133 1.10 -9.68 -9.26
CA LEU A 133 2.30 -8.83 -9.35
C LEU A 133 2.06 -7.45 -8.75
N LYS A 134 0.96 -6.80 -9.14
CA LYS A 134 0.60 -5.44 -8.71
C LYS A 134 -0.89 -5.38 -8.33
N PRO A 135 -1.26 -5.80 -7.11
CA PRO A 135 -2.66 -5.92 -6.70
C PRO A 135 -3.40 -4.58 -6.74
N PHE A 136 -2.76 -3.49 -6.32
CA PHE A 136 -3.37 -2.16 -6.29
C PHE A 136 -3.87 -1.71 -7.68
N THR A 137 -2.98 -1.70 -8.68
CA THR A 137 -3.32 -1.29 -10.05
C THR A 137 -4.39 -2.19 -10.67
N ALA A 138 -4.28 -3.52 -10.47
CA ALA A 138 -5.24 -4.48 -11.01
C ALA A 138 -6.64 -4.31 -10.41
N LEU A 139 -6.74 -4.12 -9.09
CA LEU A 139 -8.01 -3.94 -8.39
C LEU A 139 -8.69 -2.63 -8.77
N ILE A 140 -7.93 -1.54 -8.92
CA ILE A 140 -8.47 -0.27 -9.43
C ILE A 140 -9.01 -0.41 -10.85
N GLY A 141 -8.27 -1.09 -11.74
CA GLY A 141 -8.73 -1.35 -13.11
C GLY A 141 -10.04 -2.13 -13.14
N GLY A 142 -10.12 -3.21 -12.35
CA GLY A 142 -11.35 -4.00 -12.22
C GLY A 142 -12.52 -3.20 -11.65
N PHE A 143 -12.25 -2.37 -10.65
CA PHE A 143 -13.24 -1.46 -10.05
C PHE A 143 -13.81 -0.48 -11.05
N ILE A 144 -12.96 0.16 -11.88
CA ILE A 144 -13.41 1.09 -12.92
C ILE A 144 -14.29 0.37 -13.94
N ILE A 145 -13.89 -0.83 -14.39
CA ILE A 145 -14.68 -1.61 -15.35
C ILE A 145 -16.04 -1.98 -14.76
N VAL A 146 -16.09 -2.52 -13.54
CA VAL A 146 -17.36 -2.87 -12.87
C VAL A 146 -18.25 -1.64 -12.68
N LEU A 147 -17.68 -0.50 -12.28
CA LEU A 147 -18.43 0.74 -12.19
C LEU A 147 -19.03 1.14 -13.54
N THR A 148 -18.22 1.17 -14.60
CA THR A 148 -18.71 1.55 -15.94
C THR A 148 -19.81 0.61 -16.45
N LEU A 149 -19.66 -0.70 -16.27
CA LEU A 149 -20.69 -1.69 -16.65
C LEU A 149 -21.96 -1.51 -15.83
N SER A 150 -21.84 -1.30 -14.51
CA SER A 150 -22.98 -1.07 -13.64
C SER A 150 -23.71 0.22 -14.03
N THR A 151 -22.98 1.28 -14.37
CA THR A 151 -23.54 2.54 -14.84
C THR A 151 -24.30 2.35 -16.15
N ILE A 152 -23.70 1.69 -17.13
CA ILE A 152 -24.36 1.40 -18.43
C ILE A 152 -25.63 0.56 -18.22
N ALA A 153 -25.58 -0.47 -17.38
CA ALA A 153 -26.74 -1.32 -17.09
C ALA A 153 -27.91 -0.53 -16.45
N VAL A 154 -27.60 0.32 -15.46
CA VAL A 154 -28.63 1.15 -14.79
C VAL A 154 -29.25 2.16 -15.76
N PHE A 155 -28.46 2.75 -16.65
CA PHE A 155 -28.97 3.71 -17.64
C PHE A 155 -29.73 3.04 -18.80
N GLY A 156 -29.29 1.86 -19.24
CA GLY A 156 -29.89 1.15 -20.38
C GLY A 156 -31.30 0.66 -20.12
N GLU A 157 -31.62 0.29 -18.88
CA GLU A 157 -32.91 -0.30 -18.51
C GLU A 157 -33.52 0.39 -17.28
N PHE A 158 -33.40 1.73 -17.19
CA PHE A 158 -33.77 2.50 -16.00
C PHE A 158 -35.20 2.23 -15.49
N THR A 159 -36.18 2.04 -16.37
CA THR A 159 -37.57 1.74 -15.99
C THR A 159 -37.79 0.30 -15.50
N SER A 160 -37.05 -0.66 -16.07
CA SER A 160 -37.16 -2.08 -15.76
C SER A 160 -36.33 -2.48 -14.55
N ALA A 161 -35.19 -1.81 -14.35
CA ALA A 161 -34.20 -2.15 -13.32
C ALA A 161 -34.73 -2.00 -11.89
N PHE A 162 -35.64 -1.06 -11.66
CA PHE A 162 -36.25 -0.83 -10.33
C PHE A 162 -37.57 -1.57 -10.12
N THR A 163 -38.23 -2.01 -11.19
CA THR A 163 -39.56 -2.62 -11.14
C THR A 163 -39.51 -4.14 -11.22
N THR A 164 -38.45 -4.70 -11.80
CA THR A 164 -38.26 -6.15 -11.95
C THR A 164 -37.40 -6.73 -10.83
N VAL A 165 -37.76 -7.94 -10.41
CA VAL A 165 -37.02 -8.69 -9.38
C VAL A 165 -35.58 -8.97 -9.82
N GLU A 166 -35.37 -9.30 -11.10
CA GLU A 166 -34.05 -9.56 -11.68
C GLU A 166 -33.17 -8.30 -11.68
N GLY A 167 -33.72 -7.14 -12.01
CA GLY A 167 -33.01 -5.86 -11.99
C GLY A 167 -32.50 -5.48 -10.60
N VAL A 168 -33.35 -5.62 -9.58
CA VAL A 168 -32.99 -5.33 -8.18
C VAL A 168 -31.86 -6.24 -7.70
N TYR A 169 -31.89 -7.53 -8.02
CA TYR A 169 -30.80 -8.46 -7.70
C TYR A 169 -29.50 -8.09 -8.42
N GLY A 170 -29.57 -7.64 -9.67
CA GLY A 170 -28.41 -7.16 -10.43
C GLY A 170 -27.73 -5.97 -9.76
N ILE A 171 -28.50 -4.97 -9.34
CA ILE A 171 -27.98 -3.79 -8.63
C ILE A 171 -27.41 -4.16 -7.26
N ALA A 172 -28.10 -5.02 -6.51
CA ALA A 172 -27.61 -5.48 -5.21
C ALA A 172 -26.29 -6.26 -5.35
N ALA A 173 -26.19 -7.12 -6.36
CA ALA A 173 -24.97 -7.86 -6.66
C ALA A 173 -23.83 -6.93 -7.08
N SER A 174 -24.09 -5.92 -7.93
CA SER A 174 -23.05 -4.97 -8.34
C SER A 174 -22.55 -4.14 -7.16
N MET A 175 -23.44 -3.69 -6.27
CA MET A 175 -23.07 -3.01 -5.02
C MET A 175 -22.21 -3.88 -4.11
N LEU A 176 -22.55 -5.17 -3.97
CA LEU A 176 -21.76 -6.12 -3.20
C LEU A 176 -20.35 -6.30 -3.80
N VAL A 177 -20.25 -6.47 -5.11
CA VAL A 177 -18.96 -6.58 -5.81
C VAL A 177 -18.11 -5.33 -5.61
N ILE A 178 -18.72 -4.15 -5.78
CA ILE A 178 -18.07 -2.86 -5.55
C ILE A 178 -17.55 -2.74 -4.12
N PHE A 179 -18.34 -3.13 -3.12
CA PHE A 179 -17.95 -3.09 -1.71
C PHE A 179 -16.70 -3.95 -1.45
N PHE A 180 -16.66 -5.17 -1.97
CA PHE A 180 -15.50 -6.04 -1.80
C PHE A 180 -14.26 -5.53 -2.56
N LEU A 181 -14.44 -4.97 -3.76
CA LEU A 181 -13.33 -4.35 -4.50
C LEU A 181 -12.75 -3.14 -3.75
N LEU A 182 -13.61 -2.26 -3.21
CA LEU A 182 -13.17 -1.12 -2.39
C LEU A 182 -12.40 -1.58 -1.16
N ARG A 183 -12.89 -2.63 -0.46
CA ARG A 183 -12.19 -3.22 0.68
C ARG A 183 -10.83 -3.81 0.27
N GLY A 184 -10.75 -4.44 -0.91
CA GLY A 184 -9.51 -4.93 -1.49
C GLY A 184 -8.51 -3.82 -1.80
N ILE A 185 -8.97 -2.72 -2.43
CA ILE A 185 -8.15 -1.56 -2.76
C ILE A 185 -7.57 -0.93 -1.49
N GLN A 186 -8.40 -0.68 -0.48
CA GLN A 186 -7.94 -0.13 0.81
C GLN A 186 -6.93 -1.05 1.51
N ALA A 187 -7.12 -2.37 1.43
CA ALA A 187 -6.18 -3.33 1.97
C ALA A 187 -4.84 -3.33 1.22
N SER A 188 -4.87 -3.28 -0.11
CA SER A 188 -3.65 -3.19 -0.94
C SER A 188 -2.85 -1.92 -0.67
N TYR A 189 -3.52 -0.77 -0.57
CA TYR A 189 -2.85 0.51 -0.25
C TYR A 189 -2.15 0.46 1.11
N LYS A 190 -2.81 -0.09 2.13
CA LYS A 190 -2.21 -0.26 3.47
C LYS A 190 -1.04 -1.24 3.46
N ALA A 191 -1.13 -2.31 2.66
CA ALA A 191 -0.07 -3.30 2.55
C ALA A 191 1.18 -2.72 1.88
N ASP A 192 0.99 -1.95 0.80
CA ASP A 192 2.10 -1.28 0.10
C ASP A 192 2.83 -0.29 1.01
N LEU A 193 2.09 0.53 1.76
CA LEU A 193 2.68 1.46 2.74
C LEU A 193 3.46 0.71 3.84
N LEU A 194 2.92 -0.38 4.38
CA LEU A 194 3.60 -1.15 5.42
C LEU A 194 4.85 -1.87 4.88
N ASN A 195 4.80 -2.35 3.63
CA ASN A 195 5.95 -2.97 2.98
C ASN A 195 7.07 -1.94 2.76
N GLU A 196 6.74 -0.72 2.37
CA GLU A 196 7.72 0.36 2.23
C GLU A 196 8.34 0.72 3.59
N GLU A 197 7.54 0.84 4.66
CA GLU A 197 8.05 1.06 6.02
C GLU A 197 8.99 -0.06 6.52
N MET A 198 8.74 -1.31 6.13
CA MET A 198 9.59 -2.43 6.55
C MET A 198 10.88 -2.55 5.73
N ASN A 199 10.90 -2.06 4.50
CA ASN A 199 12.07 -2.17 3.61
C ASN A 199 13.11 -1.06 3.86
N ILE A 200 12.78 -0.04 4.66
CA ILE A 200 13.68 1.06 5.04
C ILE A 200 14.63 0.68 6.21
N HIS A 201 14.49 -0.52 6.78
CA HIS A 201 15.27 -1.00 7.94
C HIS A 201 15.92 -2.37 7.72
#